data_AF-A0A3D4W7L9-F1
#
_entry.id   AF-A0A3D4W7L9-F1
#
_cell.length_a   1.000
_cell.length_b   1.000
_cell.length_c   1.000
_cell.angle_alpha   90.00
_cell.angle_beta   90.00
_cell.angle_gamma   90.00
#
_symmetry.space_group_name_H-M   'P 1'
#
loop_
_entity.id
_entity.type
_entity.pdbx_description
1 polymer ?
#
loop_
_entity_poly.entity_id
_entity_poly.type
_entity_poly.pdbx_seq_one_letter_code
_entity_poly.pdbx_strand_id
1 'polypeptide(L)'
;MVHRLLERYLAGKPSVNKDEYEEYCVHSSDMERKAVEAERASVKYKQAEFLMDKIGQAFSGLISGVSKYGIYVELEGSKCEGMVSLKYMDDDFYYLDD
;
A
#
# COMPACT_ATOMS: atom_id res chain seq x y z
N MET A 1 -13.65 -0.98 21.35
CA MET A 1 -13.11 -1.22 22.71
C MET A 1 -13.11 0.05 23.54
N VAL A 2 -12.48 1.13 23.07
CA VAL A 2 -12.35 2.41 23.79
C VAL A 2 -13.65 2.94 24.39
N HIS A 3 -14.72 3.07 23.59
CA HIS A 3 -16.01 3.56 24.10
C HIS A 3 -16.56 2.76 25.28
N ARG A 4 -16.43 1.42 25.25
CA ARG A 4 -16.90 0.53 26.31
C ARG A 4 -16.05 0.65 27.59
N LEU A 5 -14.74 0.83 27.45
CA LEU A 5 -13.83 1.06 28.58
C LEU A 5 -14.09 2.40 29.25
N LEU A 6 -14.31 3.45 28.46
CA LEU A 6 -14.62 4.78 28.97
C LEU A 6 -15.91 4.77 29.83
N GLU A 7 -16.99 4.19 29.30
CA GLU A 7 -18.26 4.03 30.04
C GLU A 7 -18.07 3.28 31.36
N ARG A 8 -17.29 2.19 31.33
CA ARG A 8 -16.99 1.39 32.52
C ARG A 8 -16.28 2.20 33.61
N TYR A 9 -15.30 3.01 33.23
CA TYR A 9 -14.53 3.82 34.19
C TYR A 9 -15.33 5.01 34.71
N LEU A 10 -16.18 5.62 33.88
CA LEU A 10 -17.14 6.63 34.33
C LEU A 10 -18.13 6.06 35.36
N ALA A 11 -18.48 4.78 35.25
CA ALA A 11 -19.30 4.07 36.23
C ALA A 11 -18.53 3.59 37.48
N GLY A 12 -17.25 3.96 37.64
CA GLY A 12 -16.43 3.59 38.80
C GLY A 12 -16.09 2.10 38.90
N LYS A 13 -16.26 1.32 37.82
CA LYS A 13 -15.98 -0.11 37.80
C LYS A 13 -14.46 -0.37 37.71
N PRO A 14 -13.97 -1.51 38.23
CA PRO A 14 -12.54 -1.83 38.21
C PRO A 14 -12.01 -2.00 36.78
N SER A 15 -10.69 -1.83 36.63
CA SER A 15 -9.97 -2.05 35.38
C SER A 15 -10.26 -3.43 34.79
N VAL A 16 -10.19 -3.53 33.46
CA VAL A 16 -10.25 -4.80 32.74
C VAL A 16 -8.94 -5.57 32.88
N ASN A 17 -8.96 -6.86 32.55
CA ASN A 17 -7.75 -7.67 32.45
C ASN A 17 -6.88 -7.10 31.32
N LYS A 18 -5.64 -6.74 31.65
CA LYS A 18 -4.71 -6.12 30.71
C LYS A 18 -4.30 -7.10 29.61
N ASP A 19 -3.97 -8.34 29.96
CA ASP A 19 -3.45 -9.34 29.03
C ASP A 19 -4.51 -9.72 27.99
N GLU A 20 -5.77 -9.88 28.42
CA GLU A 20 -6.91 -10.13 27.52
C GLU A 20 -7.10 -8.98 26.50
N TYR A 21 -7.01 -7.72 26.95
CA TYR A 21 -7.17 -6.57 26.06
C TYR A 21 -5.96 -6.35 25.15
N GLU A 22 -4.76 -6.75 25.59
CA GLU A 22 -3.57 -6.75 24.75
C GLU A 22 -3.75 -7.68 23.54
N GLU A 23 -4.29 -8.88 23.75
CA GLU A 23 -4.62 -9.81 22.66
C GLU A 23 -5.60 -9.19 21.65
N TYR A 24 -6.61 -8.46 22.12
CA TYR A 24 -7.55 -7.77 21.23
C TYR A 24 -6.90 -6.62 20.44
N CYS A 25 -5.94 -5.91 21.05
CA CYS A 25 -5.16 -4.87 20.37
C CYS A 25 -4.27 -5.47 19.27
N VAL A 26 -3.60 -6.59 19.56
CA VAL A 26 -2.79 -7.33 18.56
C VAL A 26 -3.69 -7.78 17.41
N HIS A 27 -4.83 -8.41 17.71
CA HIS A 27 -5.79 -8.83 16.68
C HIS A 27 -6.27 -7.65 15.82
N SER A 28 -6.63 -6.52 16.44
CA SER A 28 -7.08 -5.33 15.71
C SER A 28 -5.99 -4.80 14.78
N SER A 29 -4.74 -4.78 15.23
CA SER A 29 -3.58 -4.35 14.44
C SER A 29 -3.28 -5.29 13.26
N ASP A 30 -3.41 -6.61 13.48
CA ASP A 30 -3.27 -7.60 12.41
C ASP A 30 -4.36 -7.46 11.35
N MET A 31 -5.60 -7.23 11.78
CA MET A 31 -6.74 -7.04 10.89
C MET A 31 -6.65 -5.73 10.10
N GLU A 32 -6.15 -4.67 10.71
CA GLU A 32 -5.86 -3.40 10.03
C GLU A 32 -4.82 -3.59 8.93
N ARG A 33 -3.69 -4.25 9.22
CA ARG A 33 -2.67 -4.56 8.22
C ARG A 33 -3.24 -5.35 7.04
N LYS A 34 -4.02 -6.41 7.32
CA LYS A 34 -4.69 -7.20 6.28
C LYS A 34 -5.66 -6.37 5.43
N ALA A 35 -6.42 -5.48 6.05
CA ALA A 35 -7.34 -4.61 5.33
C ALA A 35 -6.59 -3.64 4.40
N VAL A 36 -5.50 -3.03 4.88
CA VAL A 36 -4.64 -2.14 4.09
C VAL A 36 -4.00 -2.88 2.91
N GLU A 37 -3.53 -4.12 3.10
CA GLU A 37 -3.02 -4.94 2.01
C GLU A 37 -4.09 -5.26 0.96
N ALA A 38 -5.29 -5.63 1.40
CA ALA A 38 -6.41 -5.90 0.51
C ALA A 38 -6.86 -4.65 -0.27
N GLU A 39 -6.90 -3.48 0.38
CA GLU A 39 -7.20 -2.20 -0.25
C GLU A 39 -6.17 -1.88 -1.34
N ARG A 40 -4.87 -1.97 -1.03
CA ARG A 40 -3.79 -1.75 -2.00
C ARG A 40 -3.89 -2.70 -3.18
N ALA A 41 -4.17 -3.98 -2.94
CA ALA A 41 -4.36 -4.97 -4.01
C ALA A 41 -5.58 -4.62 -4.90
N SER A 42 -6.69 -4.18 -4.29
CA SER A 42 -7.88 -3.75 -5.02
C SER A 42 -7.61 -2.53 -5.91
N VAL A 43 -6.89 -1.54 -5.39
CA VAL A 43 -6.47 -0.36 -6.17
C VAL A 43 -5.60 -0.77 -7.35
N LYS A 44 -4.57 -1.59 -7.14
CA LYS A 44 -3.69 -2.07 -8.23
C LYS A 44 -4.46 -2.84 -9.29
N TYR A 45 -5.40 -3.70 -8.87
CA TYR A 45 -6.26 -4.43 -9.80
C TYR A 45 -7.09 -3.47 -10.67
N LYS A 46 -7.69 -2.45 -10.06
CA LYS A 46 -8.48 -1.44 -10.79
C LYS A 46 -7.63 -0.53 -11.69
N GLN A 47 -6.41 -0.21 -11.29
CA GLN A 47 -5.46 0.50 -12.16
C GLN A 47 -5.09 -0.34 -13.39
N ALA A 48 -4.81 -1.63 -13.21
CA ALA A 48 -4.56 -2.53 -14.33
C ALA A 48 -5.77 -2.64 -15.26
N GLU A 49 -6.98 -2.80 -14.69
CA GLU A 49 -8.23 -2.82 -15.46
C GLU A 49 -8.43 -1.53 -16.26
N PHE A 50 -8.16 -0.38 -15.64
CA PHE A 50 -8.24 0.93 -16.29
C PHE A 50 -7.23 1.10 -17.42
N LEU A 51 -6.07 0.45 -17.39
CA LEU A 51 -5.04 0.57 -18.43
C LEU A 51 -5.19 -0.45 -19.57
N MET A 52 -6.06 -1.46 -19.44
CA MET A 52 -6.19 -2.53 -20.44
C MET A 52 -6.54 -2.02 -21.86
N ASP A 53 -7.35 -0.97 -21.95
CA ASP A 53 -7.77 -0.35 -23.23
C ASP A 53 -6.80 0.74 -23.73
N LYS A 54 -5.69 0.96 -23.03
CA LYS A 54 -4.71 2.04 -23.28
C LYS A 54 -3.34 1.53 -23.75
N ILE A 55 -3.24 0.25 -24.08
CA ILE A 55 -2.01 -0.36 -24.56
C ILE A 55 -1.55 0.32 -25.87
N GLY A 56 -0.27 0.69 -25.92
CA GLY A 56 0.35 1.39 -27.06
C GLY A 56 0.21 2.92 -27.04
N GLN A 57 -0.54 3.48 -26.08
CA GLN A 57 -0.58 4.93 -25.90
C GLN A 57 0.63 5.41 -25.09
N ALA A 58 1.06 6.64 -25.37
CA ALA A 58 2.13 7.31 -24.64
C ALA A 58 1.54 8.20 -23.53
N PHE A 59 2.17 8.17 -22.36
CA PHE A 59 1.76 8.94 -21.19
C PHE A 59 2.95 9.66 -20.58
N SER A 60 2.71 10.85 -20.01
CA SER A 60 3.66 11.49 -19.11
C SER A 60 3.62 10.79 -17.75
N GLY A 61 4.79 10.58 -17.16
CA GLY A 61 4.91 9.95 -15.85
C GLY A 61 6.12 10.45 -15.08
N LEU A 62 6.02 10.36 -13.76
CA LEU A 62 7.08 10.67 -12.81
C LEU A 62 7.77 9.38 -12.37
N ILE A 63 9.10 9.37 -12.35
CA ILE A 63 9.86 8.26 -11.77
C ILE A 63 9.62 8.26 -10.27
N SER A 64 8.96 7.22 -9.77
CA SER A 64 8.61 7.06 -8.35
C SER A 64 9.63 6.22 -7.58
N GLY A 65 10.45 5.44 -8.29
CA GLY A 65 11.52 4.67 -7.66
C GLY A 65 12.40 3.98 -8.70
N VAL A 66 13.60 3.61 -8.25
CA VAL A 66 14.57 2.87 -9.05
C VAL A 66 14.96 1.62 -8.27
N SER A 67 15.13 0.51 -8.97
CA SER A 67 15.60 -0.74 -8.41
C SER A 67 16.53 -1.44 -9.38
N LYS A 68 17.26 -2.45 -8.89
CA LYS A 68 18.09 -3.33 -9.74
C LYS A 68 17.34 -4.08 -10.84
N TYR A 69 16.02 -4.05 -10.85
CA TYR A 69 15.18 -4.71 -11.86
C TYR A 69 14.58 -3.76 -12.89
N GLY A 70 14.56 -2.45 -12.61
CA GLY A 70 13.77 -1.51 -13.40
C GLY A 70 13.49 -0.21 -12.69
N ILE A 71 12.85 0.68 -13.43
CA ILE A 71 12.38 1.99 -13.00
C ILE A 71 10.87 1.92 -12.82
N TYR A 72 10.39 2.34 -11.66
CA TYR A 72 8.97 2.51 -11.38
C TYR A 72 8.53 3.90 -11.81
N VAL A 73 7.43 3.97 -12.56
CA VAL A 73 6.87 5.21 -13.11
C VAL A 73 5.42 5.31 -12.69
N GLU A 74 5.03 6.46 -12.14
CA GLU A 74 3.65 6.84 -11.85
C GLU A 74 3.14 7.79 -12.93
N LEU A 75 2.00 7.48 -13.54
CA LEU A 75 1.40 8.30 -14.60
C LEU A 75 0.79 9.58 -14.03
N GLU A 76 1.00 10.71 -14.73
CA GLU A 76 0.39 11.98 -14.35
C GLU A 76 -1.14 11.92 -14.50
N GLY A 77 -1.86 12.50 -13.52
CA GLY A 77 -3.33 12.57 -13.50
C GLY A 77 -4.02 11.29 -13.01
N SER A 78 -3.71 10.12 -13.59
CA SER A 78 -4.35 8.84 -13.20
C SER A 78 -3.71 8.18 -11.98
N LYS A 79 -2.47 8.54 -11.65
CA LYS A 79 -1.66 7.93 -10.58
C LYS A 79 -1.51 6.41 -10.70
N CYS A 80 -1.70 5.87 -11.90
CA CYS A 80 -1.42 4.46 -12.15
C CYS A 80 0.09 4.25 -12.13
N GLU A 81 0.55 3.19 -11.47
CA GLU A 81 1.97 2.84 -11.41
C GLU A 81 2.30 1.67 -12.33
N GLY A 82 3.53 1.67 -12.85
CA GLY A 82 4.07 0.58 -13.66
C GLY A 82 5.59 0.49 -13.53
N MET A 83 6.15 -0.65 -13.91
CA MET A 83 7.59 -0.88 -13.91
C MET A 83 8.10 -1.00 -15.34
N VAL A 84 9.07 -0.18 -15.70
CA VAL A 84 9.87 -0.32 -16.91
C VAL A 84 11.07 -1.21 -16.57
N SER A 85 11.10 -2.40 -17.16
CA SER A 85 12.22 -3.34 -16.97
C SER A 85 13.49 -2.81 -17.63
N LEU A 86 14.64 -2.94 -16.95
CA LEU A 86 15.95 -2.59 -17.50
C LEU A 86 16.25 -3.32 -18.82
N LYS A 87 15.64 -4.49 -19.06
CA LYS A 87 15.80 -5.26 -20.32
C LYS A 87 15.26 -4.57 -21.57
N TYR A 88 14.49 -3.49 -21.42
CA TYR A 88 14.01 -2.68 -22.53
C TYR A 88 14.80 -1.38 -22.67
N MET A 89 15.79 -1.14 -21.80
CA MET A 89 16.66 0.03 -21.80
C MET A 89 17.99 -0.40 -22.41
N ASP A 90 18.03 -0.53 -23.73
CA ASP A 90 19.14 -1.12 -24.48
C ASP A 90 20.15 -0.09 -25.01
N ASP A 91 20.04 1.17 -24.59
CA ASP A 91 20.77 2.31 -25.12
C ASP A 91 22.07 2.65 -24.36
N ASP A 92 22.25 2.15 -23.13
CA ASP A 92 23.46 2.39 -22.34
C ASP A 92 23.69 1.36 -21.21
N PHE A 93 24.81 1.48 -20.51
CA PHE A 93 25.13 0.72 -19.30
C PHE A 93 24.53 1.39 -18.07
N TYR A 94 23.56 0.71 -17.46
CA TYR A 94 22.89 1.18 -16.25
C TYR A 94 23.59 0.66 -14.98
N TYR A 95 24.03 1.58 -14.13
CA TYR A 95 24.54 1.28 -12.78
C TYR A 95 23.59 1.89 -11.74
N LEU A 96 23.20 1.09 -10.75
CA LEU A 96 22.44 1.58 -9.61
C LEU A 96 23.44 2.11 -8.57
N ASP A 97 23.40 3.42 -8.32
CA ASP A 97 24.15 4.06 -7.23
C ASP A 97 23.29 4.01 -5.96
N ASP A 98 23.87 3.55 -4.85
CA ASP A 98 23.21 3.26 -3.57
C ASP A 98 23.23 4.47 -2.61
#